data_AF-A0A7S1ZAB8-F1
#
_entry.id   AF-A0A7S1ZAB8-F1
#
_cell.length_a   1.000
_cell.length_b   1.000
_cell.length_c   1.000
_cell.angle_alpha   90.00
_cell.angle_beta   90.00
_cell.angle_gamma   90.00
#
_symmetry.space_group_name_H-M   'P 1'
#
loop_
_entity.id
_entity.type
_entity.pdbx_description
1 polymer ?
#
loop_
_entity_poly.entity_id
_entity_poly.type
_entity_poly.pdbx_seq_one_letter_code
_entity_poly.pdbx_strand_id
1 'polypeptide(L)'
;SAAQDKVNRELFVGNTPPGTSEMLLIQFLSGAMRRTGLAPPESRPIVNCRVNQKFAFIECATLDDANKALNLNGIPFLGSCLKVSRPSKYAGPFVPSKSWQELTGTAAPAGGGAAGTGTAEDKINRELFIGNTTPEMTDQMLTDFLGKAMEQVGLTKGPGNPIVTCRTSGKFAFVELRSPEEAASALNLNNIPYLGAQLRVGRPSKYTGPTT
;
A
#
# COMPACT_ATOMS: atom_id res chain seq x y z
N SER A 1 -1.47 -2.91 29.09
CA SER A 1 -2.36 -1.81 29.54
C SER A 1 -3.55 -1.70 28.59
N ALA A 2 -4.66 -1.10 29.01
CA ALA A 2 -5.84 -0.92 28.15
C ALA A 2 -5.56 -0.13 26.86
N ALA A 3 -4.62 0.83 26.91
CA ALA A 3 -4.19 1.58 25.73
C ALA A 3 -3.47 0.69 24.70
N GLN A 4 -2.61 -0.24 25.16
CA GLN A 4 -1.92 -1.19 24.28
C GLN A 4 -2.90 -2.19 23.66
N ASP A 5 -3.88 -2.66 24.43
CA ASP A 5 -4.95 -3.54 23.94
C ASP A 5 -5.76 -2.87 22.82
N LYS A 6 -6.11 -1.59 23.00
CA LYS A 6 -6.77 -0.81 21.96
C LYS A 6 -5.94 -0.73 20.67
N VAL A 7 -4.64 -0.41 20.77
CA VAL A 7 -3.75 -0.34 19.60
C VAL A 7 -3.64 -1.69 18.89
N ASN A 8 -3.70 -2.80 19.63
CA ASN A 8 -3.63 -4.15 19.07
C ASN A 8 -4.89 -4.53 18.25
N ARG A 9 -6.06 -3.97 18.61
CA ARG A 9 -7.33 -4.21 17.91
C ARG A 9 -7.68 -3.15 16.87
N GLU A 10 -6.94 -2.06 16.81
CA GLU A 10 -7.18 -0.98 15.86
C GLU A 10 -6.48 -1.24 14.52
N LEU A 11 -7.14 -0.91 13.41
CA LEU A 11 -6.59 -0.93 12.06
C LEU A 11 -6.79 0.42 11.38
N PHE A 12 -5.82 0.80 10.56
CA PHE A 12 -5.92 1.94 9.65
C PHE A 12 -6.62 1.48 8.35
N VAL A 13 -7.54 2.31 7.86
CA VAL A 13 -8.26 2.10 6.60
C VAL A 13 -8.07 3.34 5.73
N GLY A 14 -7.13 3.28 4.79
CA GLY A 14 -6.87 4.35 3.84
C GLY A 14 -7.72 4.26 2.58
N ASN A 15 -7.68 5.34 1.79
CA ASN A 15 -8.41 5.46 0.53
C ASN A 15 -9.94 5.38 0.70
N THR A 16 -10.42 5.79 1.87
CA THR A 16 -11.85 5.90 2.17
C THR A 16 -12.43 7.09 1.38
N PRO A 17 -13.45 6.89 0.52
CA PRO A 17 -14.05 7.97 -0.24
C PRO A 17 -14.64 9.06 0.66
N PRO A 18 -14.55 10.35 0.27
CA PRO A 18 -15.17 11.45 1.02
C PRO A 18 -16.67 11.22 1.22
N GLY A 19 -17.18 11.57 2.41
CA GLY A 19 -18.61 11.40 2.75
C GLY A 19 -19.00 10.00 3.20
N THR A 20 -18.06 9.04 3.26
CA THR A 20 -18.30 7.72 3.85
C THR A 20 -18.67 7.86 5.33
N SER A 21 -19.79 7.29 5.75
CA SER A 21 -20.17 7.25 7.17
C SER A 21 -19.51 6.09 7.91
N GLU A 22 -19.28 6.25 9.21
CA GLU A 22 -18.74 5.21 10.10
C GLU A 22 -19.58 3.94 10.05
N MET A 23 -20.91 4.09 10.14
CA MET A 23 -21.86 2.97 10.10
C MET A 23 -21.76 2.20 8.78
N LEU A 24 -21.68 2.89 7.65
CA LEU A 24 -21.55 2.25 6.34
C LEU A 24 -20.26 1.44 6.24
N LEU A 25 -19.14 2.03 6.68
CA LEU A 25 -17.84 1.35 6.62
C LEU A 25 -17.79 0.12 7.56
N ILE A 26 -18.35 0.23 8.76
CA ILE A 26 -18.46 -0.90 9.71
C ILE A 26 -19.30 -2.03 9.10
N GLN A 27 -20.50 -1.72 8.59
CA GLN A 27 -21.40 -2.73 8.03
C GLN A 27 -20.78 -3.40 6.81
N PHE A 28 -20.13 -2.62 5.94
CA PHE A 28 -19.48 -3.12 4.75
C PHE A 28 -18.34 -4.10 5.08
N LEU A 29 -17.38 -3.68 5.91
CA LEU A 29 -16.21 -4.49 6.27
C LEU A 29 -16.61 -5.72 7.11
N SER A 30 -17.53 -5.56 8.07
CA SER A 30 -18.05 -6.70 8.85
C SER A 30 -18.77 -7.70 7.95
N GLY A 31 -19.58 -7.21 7.00
CA GLY A 31 -20.23 -8.05 6.01
C GLY A 31 -19.24 -8.80 5.13
N ALA A 32 -18.16 -8.15 4.73
CA ALA A 32 -17.09 -8.78 3.95
C ALA A 32 -16.41 -9.91 4.72
N MET A 33 -16.04 -9.68 5.99
CA MET A 33 -15.43 -10.71 6.84
C MET A 33 -16.31 -11.95 6.97
N ARG A 34 -17.63 -11.76 7.09
CA ARG A 34 -18.57 -12.88 7.19
C ARG A 34 -18.69 -13.66 5.89
N ARG A 35 -18.81 -12.97 4.76
CA ARG A 35 -18.91 -13.61 3.44
C ARG A 35 -17.68 -14.42 3.05
N THR A 36 -16.51 -14.04 3.54
CA THR A 36 -15.24 -14.73 3.26
C THR A 36 -14.82 -15.72 4.34
N GLY A 37 -15.67 -15.97 5.35
CA GLY A 37 -15.37 -16.89 6.43
C GLY A 37 -14.32 -16.41 7.44
N LEU A 38 -13.93 -15.13 7.38
CA LEU A 38 -13.05 -14.50 8.36
C LEU A 38 -13.77 -14.23 9.70
N ALA A 39 -15.11 -14.15 9.68
CA ALA A 39 -15.93 -13.93 10.86
C ALA A 39 -17.19 -14.80 10.84
N PRO A 40 -17.69 -15.27 11.99
CA PRO A 40 -18.97 -15.99 12.06
C PRO A 40 -20.16 -15.14 11.58
N PRO A 41 -21.23 -15.75 11.01
CA PRO A 41 -22.38 -15.03 10.43
C PRO A 41 -23.07 -14.01 11.35
N GLU A 42 -23.10 -14.25 12.66
CA GLU A 42 -23.75 -13.36 13.64
C GLU A 42 -22.76 -12.51 14.45
N SER A 43 -21.46 -12.58 14.15
CA SER A 43 -20.47 -11.80 14.90
C SER A 43 -20.43 -10.34 14.45
N ARG A 44 -19.98 -9.48 15.37
CA ARG A 44 -19.67 -8.07 15.15
C ARG A 44 -18.15 -7.89 15.25
N PRO A 45 -17.37 -8.26 14.22
CA PRO A 45 -15.92 -8.26 14.29
C PRO A 45 -15.33 -6.85 14.40
N ILE A 46 -16.08 -5.82 13.97
CA ILE A 46 -15.72 -4.41 14.08
C ILE A 46 -16.72 -3.74 15.02
N VAL A 47 -16.23 -3.15 16.11
CA VAL A 47 -17.03 -2.56 17.19
C VAL A 47 -17.07 -1.04 17.16
N ASN A 48 -16.09 -0.41 16.50
CA ASN A 48 -16.03 1.04 16.39
C ASN A 48 -15.34 1.46 15.08
N CYS A 49 -15.65 2.67 14.61
CA CYS A 49 -14.98 3.29 13.48
C CYS A 49 -14.91 4.80 13.70
N ARG A 50 -13.79 5.39 13.28
CA ARG A 50 -13.56 6.84 13.26
C ARG A 50 -13.16 7.24 11.86
N VAL A 51 -14.02 7.96 11.15
CA VAL A 51 -13.75 8.38 9.76
C VAL A 51 -13.16 9.81 9.73
N ASN A 52 -12.24 10.03 8.81
CA ASN A 52 -11.70 11.33 8.42
C ASN A 52 -11.84 11.50 6.89
N GLN A 53 -11.45 12.64 6.32
CA GLN A 53 -11.68 12.98 4.91
C GLN A 53 -11.07 12.01 3.89
N LYS A 54 -9.98 11.30 4.24
CA LYS A 54 -9.24 10.42 3.30
C LYS A 54 -8.99 9.01 3.84
N PHE A 55 -9.30 8.76 5.10
CA PHE A 55 -9.00 7.52 5.80
C PHE A 55 -9.91 7.35 7.01
N ALA A 56 -9.91 6.16 7.60
CA ALA A 56 -10.60 5.84 8.83
C ALA A 56 -9.71 4.98 9.73
N PHE A 57 -10.10 4.88 11.00
CA PHE A 57 -9.61 3.85 11.91
C PHE A 57 -10.78 2.97 12.30
N ILE A 58 -10.60 1.66 12.29
CA ILE A 58 -11.58 0.71 12.81
C ILE A 58 -11.02 0.03 14.05
N GLU A 59 -11.87 -0.23 15.02
CA GLU A 59 -11.54 -1.04 16.19
C GLU A 59 -12.28 -2.36 16.10
N CYS A 60 -11.52 -3.45 16.14
CA CYS A 60 -12.07 -4.80 16.09
C CYS A 60 -12.46 -5.28 17.49
N ALA A 61 -13.41 -6.21 17.59
CA ALA A 61 -13.87 -6.78 18.86
C ALA A 61 -12.72 -7.49 19.58
N THR A 62 -11.90 -8.22 18.82
CA THR A 62 -10.75 -8.96 19.34
C THR A 62 -9.48 -8.67 18.52
N LEU A 63 -8.32 -9.02 19.08
CA LEU A 63 -7.05 -9.00 18.33
C LEU A 63 -7.10 -9.99 17.15
N ASP A 64 -7.76 -11.13 17.33
CA ASP A 64 -7.91 -12.12 16.27
C ASP A 64 -8.77 -11.59 15.11
N ASP A 65 -9.86 -10.88 15.40
CA ASP A 65 -10.64 -10.18 14.38
C ASP A 65 -9.79 -9.13 13.64
N ALA A 66 -8.93 -8.38 14.36
CA ALA A 66 -8.01 -7.44 13.73
C ALA A 66 -6.98 -8.15 12.83
N ASN A 67 -6.44 -9.29 13.26
CA ASN A 67 -5.54 -10.12 12.44
C ASN A 67 -6.22 -10.55 11.14
N LYS A 68 -7.46 -11.04 11.25
CA LYS A 68 -8.24 -11.54 10.12
C LYS A 68 -8.67 -10.42 9.18
N ALA A 69 -9.06 -9.27 9.71
CA ALA A 69 -9.48 -8.10 8.95
C ALA A 69 -8.36 -7.50 8.07
N LEU A 70 -7.08 -7.80 8.33
CA LEU A 70 -5.99 -7.45 7.42
C LEU A 70 -6.16 -8.06 6.02
N ASN A 71 -6.85 -9.20 5.90
CA ASN A 71 -7.15 -9.84 4.61
C ASN A 71 -8.16 -9.05 3.76
N LEU A 72 -8.77 -7.99 4.31
CA LEU A 72 -9.64 -7.07 3.56
C LEU A 72 -8.85 -6.02 2.78
N ASN A 73 -7.51 -6.01 2.86
CA ASN A 73 -6.72 -5.06 2.11
C ASN A 73 -6.95 -5.19 0.60
N GLY A 74 -7.25 -4.06 -0.06
CA GLY A 74 -7.59 -4.01 -1.47
C GLY A 74 -9.06 -4.28 -1.78
N ILE A 75 -9.93 -4.40 -0.78
CA ILE A 75 -11.37 -4.59 -1.01
C ILE A 75 -11.98 -3.40 -1.77
N PRO A 76 -12.75 -3.63 -2.87
CA PRO A 76 -13.44 -2.58 -3.59
C PRO A 76 -14.58 -1.97 -2.75
N PHE A 77 -14.60 -0.65 -2.65
CA PHE A 77 -15.58 0.12 -1.91
C PHE A 77 -15.85 1.46 -2.61
N LEU A 78 -17.07 1.63 -3.11
CA LEU A 78 -17.55 2.87 -3.76
C LEU A 78 -16.58 3.43 -4.82
N GLY A 79 -16.04 2.57 -5.69
CA GLY A 79 -15.11 2.96 -6.77
C GLY A 79 -13.65 3.10 -6.36
N SER A 80 -13.32 2.91 -5.08
CA SER A 80 -11.94 2.87 -4.57
C SER A 80 -11.58 1.49 -4.05
N CYS A 81 -10.29 1.15 -3.98
CA CYS A 81 -9.81 -0.02 -3.23
C CYS A 81 -9.31 0.45 -1.86
N LEU A 82 -9.89 -0.07 -0.77
CA LEU A 82 -9.50 0.32 0.58
C LEU A 82 -8.12 -0.22 0.95
N LYS A 83 -7.33 0.58 1.65
CA LYS A 83 -6.02 0.16 2.18
C LYS A 83 -6.13 -0.20 3.65
N VAL A 84 -6.14 -1.50 3.98
CA VAL A 84 -6.29 -1.97 5.36
C VAL A 84 -4.93 -2.37 5.91
N SER A 85 -4.49 -1.74 6.99
CA SER A 85 -3.17 -2.02 7.58
C SER A 85 -3.17 -1.82 9.09
N ARG A 86 -2.10 -2.30 9.74
CA ARG A 86 -1.81 -1.92 11.13
C ARG A 86 -1.57 -0.41 11.24
N PRO A 87 -1.96 0.23 12.35
CA PRO A 87 -1.61 1.61 12.63
C PRO A 87 -0.10 1.72 12.91
N SER A 88 0.51 2.88 12.65
CA SER A 88 1.97 3.08 12.79
C SER A 88 2.52 2.83 14.20
N LYS A 89 1.67 2.88 15.23
CA LYS A 89 2.04 2.65 16.64
C LYS A 89 1.95 1.18 17.05
N TYR A 90 1.48 0.29 16.17
CA TYR A 90 1.42 -1.13 16.45
C TYR A 90 2.83 -1.73 16.53
N ALA A 91 3.15 -2.31 17.68
CA ALA A 91 4.44 -2.95 17.96
C ALA A 91 4.30 -4.48 18.16
N GLY A 92 3.17 -5.05 17.76
CA GLY A 92 2.94 -6.49 17.82
C GLY A 92 3.61 -7.23 16.66
N PRO A 93 3.57 -8.58 16.67
CA PRO A 93 4.20 -9.38 15.64
C PRO A 93 3.57 -9.13 14.27
N PHE A 94 4.38 -9.31 13.21
CA PHE A 94 3.85 -9.34 11.85
C PHE A 94 2.91 -10.52 11.69
N VAL A 95 1.71 -10.27 11.17
CA VAL A 95 0.73 -11.30 10.86
C VAL A 95 0.57 -11.34 9.33
N PRO A 96 0.97 -12.44 8.67
CA PRO A 96 0.78 -12.58 7.24
C PRO A 96 -0.72 -12.53 6.91
N SER A 97 -1.06 -11.81 5.85
CA SER A 97 -2.43 -11.69 5.34
C SER A 97 -2.40 -11.73 3.82
N LYS A 98 -3.49 -12.21 3.22
CA LYS A 98 -3.71 -12.21 1.78
C LYS A 98 -4.32 -10.87 1.37
N SER A 99 -4.14 -10.46 0.11
CA SER A 99 -4.98 -9.41 -0.47
C SER A 99 -6.42 -9.90 -0.63
N TRP A 100 -7.36 -8.95 -0.73
CA TRP A 100 -8.76 -9.27 -1.04
C TRP A 100 -8.90 -10.08 -2.33
N GLN A 101 -8.09 -9.79 -3.34
CA GLN A 101 -8.10 -10.48 -4.63
C GLN A 101 -7.69 -11.95 -4.48
N GLU A 102 -6.63 -12.22 -3.73
CA GLU A 102 -6.18 -13.60 -3.43
C GLU A 102 -7.18 -14.36 -2.55
N LEU A 103 -7.86 -13.67 -1.64
CA LEU A 103 -8.85 -14.28 -0.76
C LEU A 103 -10.10 -14.72 -1.52
N THR A 104 -10.54 -13.92 -2.49
CA THR A 104 -11.83 -14.13 -3.18
C THR A 104 -11.68 -14.78 -4.56
N GLY A 105 -10.45 -14.86 -5.10
CA GLY A 105 -10.21 -15.35 -6.45
C GLY A 105 -10.79 -14.45 -7.55
N THR A 106 -11.34 -13.29 -7.21
CA THR A 106 -11.86 -12.33 -8.18
C THR A 106 -10.76 -11.41 -8.68
N ALA A 107 -10.50 -11.46 -10.00
CA ALA A 107 -9.72 -10.44 -10.69
C ALA A 107 -10.40 -9.08 -10.47
N ALA A 108 -9.66 -8.09 -9.96
CA ALA A 108 -10.21 -6.77 -9.71
C ALA A 108 -10.74 -6.15 -11.02
N PRO A 109 -11.82 -5.32 -10.94
CA PRO A 109 -12.19 -4.49 -12.08
C PRO A 109 -10.98 -3.62 -12.46
N ALA A 110 -10.67 -3.58 -13.76
CA ALA A 110 -9.58 -2.80 -14.33
C ALA A 110 -9.84 -1.30 -14.12
N GLY A 111 -9.41 -0.77 -12.98
CA GLY A 111 -9.62 0.63 -12.62
C GLY A 111 -9.34 0.89 -11.15
N GLY A 112 -8.06 0.99 -10.79
CA GLY A 112 -7.61 1.35 -9.45
C GLY A 112 -6.37 0.58 -9.05
N GLY A 113 -5.21 1.21 -9.25
CA GLY A 113 -3.88 0.61 -9.10
C GLY A 113 -3.72 -0.24 -7.83
N ALA A 114 -3.32 -1.49 -8.04
CA ALA A 114 -2.79 -2.35 -6.99
C ALA A 114 -1.52 -1.69 -6.42
N ALA A 115 -1.63 -1.20 -5.19
CA ALA A 115 -0.60 -0.43 -4.51
C ALA A 115 -0.34 -1.04 -3.13
N GLY A 116 0.77 -1.76 -3.01
CA GLY A 116 1.09 -2.76 -1.99
C GLY A 116 0.93 -2.36 -0.53
N THR A 117 0.43 -3.32 0.26
CA THR A 117 0.61 -3.39 1.71
C THR A 117 1.92 -4.09 2.02
N GLY A 118 2.92 -3.31 2.39
CA GLY A 118 4.15 -3.80 3.00
C GLY A 118 4.29 -3.26 4.43
N THR A 119 4.95 -3.99 5.33
CA THR A 119 5.52 -3.42 6.57
C THR A 119 6.46 -2.26 6.25
N ALA A 120 6.94 -1.51 7.26
CA ALA A 120 7.96 -0.49 7.03
C ALA A 120 9.24 -1.09 6.39
N GLU A 121 9.66 -2.30 6.78
CA GLU A 121 10.74 -3.03 6.09
C GLU A 121 10.38 -3.37 4.65
N ASP A 122 9.18 -3.89 4.39
CA ASP A 122 8.75 -4.30 3.05
C ASP A 122 8.64 -3.09 2.11
N LYS A 123 8.18 -1.95 2.63
CA LYS A 123 8.22 -0.66 1.93
C LYS A 123 9.65 -0.23 1.62
N ILE A 124 10.60 -0.37 2.55
CA ILE A 124 12.01 -0.05 2.31
C ILE A 124 12.60 -0.94 1.20
N ASN A 125 12.16 -2.20 1.11
CA ASN A 125 12.59 -3.13 0.06
C ASN A 125 12.00 -2.80 -1.33
N ARG A 126 10.89 -2.04 -1.39
CA ARG A 126 10.25 -1.60 -2.63
C ARG A 126 10.53 -0.15 -3.01
N GLU A 127 11.07 0.65 -2.10
CA GLU A 127 11.36 2.06 -2.30
C GLU A 127 12.75 2.26 -2.90
N LEU A 128 12.85 3.20 -3.83
CA LEU A 128 14.07 3.68 -4.44
C LEU A 128 14.22 5.17 -4.20
N PHE A 129 15.45 5.59 -4.01
CA PHE A 129 15.88 6.97 -4.04
C PHE A 129 16.22 7.35 -5.48
N ILE A 130 15.68 8.49 -5.93
CA ILE A 130 15.99 9.10 -7.22
C ILE A 130 16.68 10.44 -6.95
N GLY A 131 17.97 10.52 -7.22
CA GLY A 131 18.73 11.77 -7.12
C GLY A 131 18.80 12.52 -8.44
N ASN A 132 19.28 13.76 -8.38
CA ASN A 132 19.43 14.68 -9.51
C ASN A 132 18.09 15.04 -10.18
N THR A 133 17.01 15.07 -9.41
CA THR A 133 15.74 15.60 -9.91
C THR A 133 15.79 17.12 -9.99
N THR A 134 15.02 17.70 -10.90
CA THR A 134 14.83 19.16 -11.01
C THR A 134 13.47 19.57 -10.47
N PRO A 135 13.26 20.85 -10.08
CA PRO A 135 11.96 21.33 -9.62
C PRO A 135 10.81 21.20 -10.64
N GLU A 136 11.15 21.04 -11.92
CA GLU A 136 10.17 20.85 -13.00
C GLU A 136 9.65 19.41 -13.08
N MET A 137 10.37 18.45 -12.50
CA MET A 137 9.98 17.04 -12.49
C MET A 137 8.88 16.80 -11.45
N THR A 138 7.65 16.60 -11.92
CA THR A 138 6.51 16.25 -11.07
C THR A 138 6.49 14.75 -10.73
N ASP A 139 5.73 14.37 -9.70
CA ASP A 139 5.52 12.96 -9.33
C ASP A 139 4.98 12.13 -10.51
N GLN A 140 4.04 12.70 -11.26
CA GLN A 140 3.43 12.04 -12.42
C GLN A 140 4.46 11.86 -13.55
N MET A 141 5.26 12.90 -13.82
CA MET A 141 6.30 12.86 -14.85
C MET A 141 7.35 11.78 -14.58
N LEU A 142 7.86 11.69 -13.35
CA LEU A 142 8.82 10.64 -12.97
C LEU A 142 8.18 9.25 -12.98
N THR A 143 6.95 9.13 -12.49
CA THR A 143 6.19 7.86 -12.51
C THR A 143 6.02 7.34 -13.93
N ASP A 144 5.58 8.20 -14.85
CA ASP A 144 5.34 7.81 -16.24
C ASP A 144 6.64 7.52 -16.98
N PHE A 145 7.68 8.33 -16.77
CA PHE A 145 8.96 8.15 -17.42
C PHE A 145 9.67 6.87 -16.97
N LEU A 146 9.88 6.69 -15.66
CA LEU A 146 10.56 5.52 -15.12
C LEU A 146 9.76 4.25 -15.36
N GLY A 147 8.42 4.31 -15.22
CA GLY A 147 7.54 3.18 -15.50
C GLY A 147 7.64 2.70 -16.95
N LYS A 148 7.56 3.63 -17.92
CA LYS A 148 7.74 3.31 -19.35
C LYS A 148 9.15 2.79 -19.65
N ALA A 149 10.18 3.39 -19.07
CA ALA A 149 11.55 2.93 -19.25
C ALA A 149 11.72 1.48 -18.77
N MET A 150 11.22 1.15 -17.58
CA MET A 150 11.24 -0.22 -17.06
C MET A 150 10.51 -1.20 -17.97
N GLU A 151 9.35 -0.83 -18.49
CA GLU A 151 8.59 -1.67 -19.43
C GLU A 151 9.36 -1.89 -20.73
N GLN A 152 9.92 -0.83 -21.32
CA GLN A 152 10.67 -0.88 -22.57
C GLN A 152 11.91 -1.78 -22.50
N VAL A 153 12.58 -1.82 -21.35
CA VAL A 153 13.79 -2.64 -21.14
C VAL A 153 13.51 -3.96 -20.42
N GLY A 154 12.23 -4.33 -20.24
CA GLY A 154 11.85 -5.64 -19.68
C GLY A 154 12.16 -5.82 -18.19
N LEU A 155 12.19 -4.73 -17.42
CA LEU A 155 12.43 -4.75 -15.97
C LEU A 155 11.14 -4.94 -15.15
N THR A 156 9.99 -5.11 -15.83
CA THR A 156 8.69 -5.34 -15.20
C THR A 156 8.37 -6.85 -15.13
N LYS A 157 7.64 -7.26 -14.09
CA LYS A 157 7.19 -8.65 -13.89
C LYS A 157 5.74 -8.90 -14.31
N GLY A 158 5.01 -7.83 -14.61
CA GLY A 158 3.60 -7.89 -14.99
C GLY A 158 3.17 -6.66 -15.78
N PRO A 159 1.94 -6.66 -16.31
CA PRO A 159 1.44 -5.57 -17.13
C PRO A 159 1.31 -4.26 -16.34
N GLY A 160 1.41 -3.14 -17.04
CA GLY A 160 1.22 -1.79 -16.50
C GLY A 160 2.41 -1.24 -15.73
N ASN A 161 2.27 0.01 -15.28
CA ASN A 161 3.35 0.74 -14.60
C ASN A 161 3.68 0.07 -13.25
N PRO A 162 4.94 -0.37 -13.03
CA PRO A 162 5.34 -1.00 -11.77
C PRO A 162 5.45 -0.02 -10.59
N ILE A 163 5.45 1.30 -10.87
CA ILE A 163 5.54 2.35 -9.86
C ILE A 163 4.17 2.60 -9.23
N VAL A 164 4.14 2.46 -7.91
CA VAL A 164 2.95 2.60 -7.07
C VAL A 164 2.81 4.01 -6.49
N THR A 165 3.93 4.63 -6.14
CA THR A 165 3.95 5.97 -5.55
C THR A 165 5.25 6.67 -5.92
N CYS A 166 5.18 7.96 -6.23
CA CYS A 166 6.32 8.84 -6.35
C CYS A 166 6.13 10.03 -5.41
N ARG A 167 7.21 10.47 -4.77
CA ARG A 167 7.24 11.68 -3.93
C ARG A 167 8.50 12.47 -4.21
N THR A 168 8.38 13.57 -4.94
CA THR A 168 9.47 14.51 -5.19
C THR A 168 9.71 15.43 -4.00
N SER A 169 10.97 15.82 -3.83
CA SER A 169 11.44 16.71 -2.77
C SER A 169 12.66 17.50 -3.26
N GLY A 170 12.42 18.43 -4.18
CA GLY A 170 13.45 19.31 -4.73
C GLY A 170 14.47 18.55 -5.58
N LYS A 171 15.64 18.26 -4.99
CA LYS A 171 16.79 17.64 -5.70
C LYS A 171 16.76 16.12 -5.73
N PHE A 172 15.76 15.51 -5.09
CA PHE A 172 15.57 14.07 -5.10
C PHE A 172 14.07 13.70 -5.06
N ALA A 173 13.77 12.44 -5.31
CA ALA A 173 12.46 11.83 -5.14
C ALA A 173 12.58 10.43 -4.51
N PHE A 174 11.47 9.95 -3.97
CA PHE A 174 11.30 8.56 -3.56
C PHE A 174 10.22 7.89 -4.38
N VAL A 175 10.54 6.71 -4.91
CA VAL A 175 9.65 5.96 -5.79
C VAL A 175 9.45 4.57 -5.20
N GLU A 176 8.21 4.19 -4.95
CA GLU A 176 7.84 2.87 -4.45
C GLU A 176 7.29 2.03 -5.59
N LEU A 177 7.84 0.83 -5.76
CA LEU A 177 7.36 -0.15 -6.74
C LEU A 177 6.38 -1.13 -6.10
N ARG A 178 5.63 -1.86 -6.93
CA ARG A 178 4.68 -2.88 -6.46
C ARG A 178 5.35 -4.13 -5.90
N SER A 179 6.62 -4.39 -6.24
CA SER A 179 7.39 -5.54 -5.75
C SER A 179 8.87 -5.20 -5.48
N PRO A 180 9.51 -5.87 -4.50
CA PRO A 180 10.92 -5.64 -4.21
C PRO A 180 11.85 -6.13 -5.33
N GLU A 181 11.42 -7.12 -6.11
CA GLU A 181 12.13 -7.63 -7.29
C GLU A 181 12.15 -6.60 -8.42
N GLU A 182 11.03 -5.92 -8.68
CA GLU A 182 11.01 -4.82 -9.64
C GLU A 182 11.82 -3.63 -9.14
N ALA A 183 11.83 -3.37 -7.82
CA ALA A 183 12.70 -2.34 -7.25
C ALA A 183 14.18 -2.66 -7.44
N ALA A 184 14.58 -3.92 -7.28
CA ALA A 184 15.94 -4.37 -7.60
C ALA A 184 16.23 -4.21 -9.10
N SER A 185 15.30 -4.62 -9.96
CA SER A 185 15.44 -4.53 -11.42
C SER A 185 15.60 -3.09 -11.89
N ALA A 186 14.85 -2.15 -11.30
CA ALA A 186 14.89 -0.72 -11.61
C ALA A 186 16.24 -0.06 -11.28
N LEU A 187 17.10 -0.66 -10.44
CA LEU A 187 18.46 -0.14 -10.20
C LEU A 187 19.30 -0.09 -11.49
N ASN A 188 18.97 -0.92 -12.48
CA ASN A 188 19.60 -0.89 -13.81
C ASN A 188 19.32 0.40 -14.60
N LEU A 189 18.37 1.23 -14.16
CA LEU A 189 18.09 2.55 -14.74
C LEU A 189 18.99 3.66 -14.18
N ASN A 190 19.99 3.34 -13.36
CA ASN A 190 20.90 4.35 -12.84
C ASN A 190 21.63 5.10 -13.97
N ASN A 191 21.67 6.43 -13.88
CA ASN A 191 22.14 7.37 -14.89
C ASN A 191 21.24 7.51 -16.14
N ILE A 192 19.98 7.07 -16.08
CA ILE A 192 19.04 7.29 -17.17
C ILE A 192 18.85 8.81 -17.42
N PRO A 193 19.01 9.30 -18.66
CA PRO A 193 18.85 10.71 -18.98
C PRO A 193 17.36 11.11 -19.00
N TYR A 194 17.01 12.19 -18.29
CA TYR A 194 15.67 12.75 -18.25
C TYR A 194 15.71 14.27 -18.08
N LEU A 195 15.04 15.01 -18.98
CA LEU A 195 14.97 16.48 -18.98
C LEU A 195 16.33 17.17 -18.77
N GLY A 196 17.38 16.68 -19.44
CA GLY A 196 18.73 17.26 -19.35
C GLY A 196 19.53 16.89 -18.08
N ALA A 197 18.97 16.08 -17.17
CA ALA A 197 19.67 15.52 -16.02
C ALA A 197 19.86 14.00 -16.16
N GLN A 198 20.93 13.46 -15.56
CA GLN A 198 21.10 12.01 -15.40
C GLN A 198 20.59 11.62 -14.01
N LEU A 199 19.47 10.89 -13.98
CA LEU A 199 18.84 10.49 -12.72
C LEU A 199 19.70 9.44 -12.02
N ARG A 200 19.92 9.64 -10.71
CA ARG A 200 20.63 8.67 -9.87
C ARG A 200 19.61 7.74 -9.24
N VAL A 201 19.56 6.48 -9.68
CA VAL A 201 18.65 5.48 -9.13
C VAL A 201 19.41 4.63 -8.12
N GLY A 202 18.93 4.57 -6.88
CA GLY A 202 19.60 3.82 -5.82
C GLY A 202 18.67 3.39 -4.71
N ARG A 203 19.19 2.57 -3.80
CA ARG A 203 18.47 2.20 -2.58
C ARG A 203 18.46 3.36 -1.58
N PRO A 204 17.38 3.56 -0.79
CA PRO A 204 17.36 4.53 0.31
C PRO A 204 18.43 4.21 1.36
N SER A 205 18.95 5.22 2.08
CA SER A 205 20.02 5.04 3.08
C SER A 205 19.69 4.06 4.22
N LYS A 206 18.41 3.75 4.44
CA LYS A 206 17.94 2.84 5.49
C LYS A 206 17.78 1.39 5.00
N TYR A 207 18.05 1.12 3.73
CA TYR A 207 17.96 -0.23 3.16
C TYR A 207 19.16 -1.08 3.61
N THR A 208 18.87 -2.25 4.18
CA THR A 208 19.87 -3.20 4.71
C THR A 208 19.92 -4.52 3.92
N GLY A 209 19.20 -4.61 2.80
CA GLY A 209 19.16 -5.79 1.93
C GLY A 209 20.33 -5.84 0.92
N PRO A 210 20.34 -6.86 0.03
CA PRO A 210 21.40 -7.02 -0.97
C PRO A 210 21.45 -5.85 -1.97
N THR A 211 22.67 -5.43 -2.33
CA THR A 211 23.00 -4.25 -3.16
C THR A 211 23.20 -4.56 -4.65
N THR A 212 22.63 -5.65 -5.15
CA THR A 212 22.82 -6.08 -6.54
C THR A 212 22.02 -5.25 -7.53
#